data_AF-A0A6A6E9F6-F1
#
_entry.id   AF-A0A6A6E9F6-F1
#
_cell.length_a   1.000
_cell.length_b   1.000
_cell.length_c   1.000
_cell.angle_alpha   90.00
_cell.angle_beta   90.00
_cell.angle_gamma   90.00
#
_symmetry.space_group_name_H-M   'P 1'
#
loop_
_entity.id
_entity.type
_entity.pdbx_description
1 polymer ?
#
loop_
_entity_poly.entity_id
_entity_poly.type
_entity_poly.pdbx_seq_one_letter_code
_entity_poly.pdbx_strand_id
1 'polypeptide(L)'
;MTRPESSLIRARRLASRIRNEPRYMPSPCSRCRNNGRRCLVHPTSGCCSECINHSIKCNLVVTQPEWNWLDRDKKKLQDQLRQAQEETVAARSQELRLHQQLA
;
A
#
# COMPACT_ATOMS: atom_id res chain seq x y z
N MET A 1 -40.06 14.11 6.47
CA MET A 1 -38.93 14.44 5.58
C MET A 1 -37.63 14.39 6.38
N THR A 2 -36.72 13.46 6.08
CA THR A 2 -35.43 13.35 6.77
C THR A 2 -34.47 14.44 6.28
N ARG A 3 -33.82 15.14 7.22
CA ARG A 3 -32.81 16.15 6.92
C ARG A 3 -31.65 15.51 6.14
N PRO A 4 -31.13 16.14 5.07
CA PRO A 4 -29.96 15.64 4.36
C PRO A 4 -28.77 15.54 5.31
N GLU A 5 -28.02 14.44 5.22
CA GLU A 5 -26.80 14.23 6.00
C GLU A 5 -25.77 15.31 5.66
N SER A 6 -25.12 15.89 6.68
CA SER A 6 -24.08 16.88 6.44
C SER A 6 -22.90 16.27 5.68
N SER A 7 -22.30 17.06 4.79
CA SER A 7 -21.12 16.68 4.00
C SER A 7 -19.97 16.15 4.88
N LEU A 8 -19.83 16.72 6.08
CA LEU A 8 -18.83 16.36 7.07
C LEU A 8 -19.07 14.98 7.69
N ILE A 9 -20.33 14.60 8.01
CA ILE A 9 -20.63 13.26 8.51
C ILE A 9 -20.35 12.22 7.42
N ARG A 10 -20.74 12.50 6.16
CA ARG A 10 -20.45 11.64 5.01
C ARG A 10 -18.94 11.43 4.82
N ALA A 11 -18.14 12.50 4.93
CA ALA A 11 -16.69 12.42 4.82
C ALA A 11 -16.07 11.58 5.95
N ARG A 12 -16.50 11.79 7.20
CA ARG A 12 -16.04 10.99 8.35
C ARG A 12 -16.37 9.50 8.19
N ARG A 13 -17.58 9.17 7.72
CA ARG A 13 -17.98 7.77 7.43
C ARG A 13 -17.11 7.14 6.35
N LEU A 14 -16.79 7.88 5.27
CA LEU A 14 -15.88 7.40 4.24
C LEU A 14 -14.46 7.18 4.77
N ALA A 15 -13.93 8.13 5.55
CA ALA A 15 -12.61 7.99 6.17
C ALA A 15 -12.55 6.76 7.11
N SER A 16 -13.61 6.49 7.87
CA SER A 16 -13.70 5.28 8.71
C SER A 16 -13.75 4.00 7.89
N ARG A 17 -14.49 3.96 6.77
CA ARG A 17 -14.47 2.80 5.86
C ARG A 17 -13.08 2.52 5.31
N ILE A 18 -12.35 3.56 4.89
CA ILE A 18 -10.97 3.42 4.41
C ILE A 18 -10.05 2.87 5.51
N ARG A 19 -10.26 3.25 6.77
CA ARG A 19 -9.47 2.74 7.90
C ARG A 19 -9.76 1.28 8.22
N ASN A 20 -10.96 0.78 7.96
CA ASN A 20 -11.34 -0.61 8.20
C ASN A 20 -10.76 -1.57 7.16
N GLU A 21 -10.65 -1.12 5.90
CA GLU A 21 -10.04 -1.88 4.81
C GLU A 21 -8.91 -1.07 4.14
N PRO A 22 -7.79 -0.84 4.86
CA PRO A 22 -6.78 0.09 4.42
C PRO A 22 -5.89 -0.51 3.33
N ARG A 23 -5.77 0.18 2.19
CA ARG A 23 -4.63 0.01 1.29
C ARG A 23 -3.57 1.07 1.58
N TYR A 24 -2.37 0.60 1.94
CA TYR A 24 -1.23 1.47 2.17
C TYR A 24 -0.69 1.98 0.84
N MET A 25 -0.68 3.31 0.68
CA MET A 25 -0.03 3.90 -0.48
C MET A 25 1.50 3.92 -0.26
N PRO A 26 2.30 3.34 -1.19
CA PRO A 26 3.76 3.35 -1.08
C PRO A 26 4.34 4.78 -1.13
N SER A 27 3.76 5.64 -1.98
CA SER A 27 4.10 7.06 -2.07
C SER A 27 3.01 7.93 -1.44
N PRO A 28 3.19 8.44 -0.21
CA PRO A 28 2.15 9.19 0.48
C PRO A 28 1.87 10.53 -0.21
N CYS A 29 0.63 11.02 -0.08
CA CYS A 29 0.29 12.39 -0.48
C CYS A 29 1.12 13.41 0.28
N SER A 30 1.28 14.62 -0.27
CA SER A 30 2.19 15.64 0.31
C SER A 30 1.86 15.95 1.77
N ARG A 31 0.58 16.00 2.13
CA ARG A 31 0.18 16.24 3.52
C ARG A 31 0.51 15.07 4.45
N CYS A 32 0.21 13.83 4.03
CA CYS A 32 0.55 12.66 4.82
C CYS A 32 2.06 12.58 5.03
N ARG A 33 2.85 12.84 3.97
CA ARG A 33 4.31 12.90 4.03
C ARG A 33 4.81 13.95 5.02
N ASN A 34 4.35 15.20 4.87
CA ASN A 34 4.82 16.31 5.70
C ASN A 34 4.44 16.17 7.19
N ASN A 35 3.37 15.43 7.49
CA ASN A 35 2.91 15.19 8.86
C ASN A 35 3.32 13.81 9.41
N GLY A 36 4.14 13.03 8.70
CA GLY A 36 4.55 11.69 9.12
C GLY A 36 3.38 10.70 9.29
N ARG A 37 2.27 10.91 8.58
CA ARG A 37 1.06 10.08 8.68
C ARG A 37 1.04 8.98 7.62
N ARG A 38 0.47 7.83 7.95
CA ARG A 38 0.21 6.75 6.99
C ARG A 38 -0.85 7.20 5.99
N CYS A 39 -0.56 7.08 4.70
CA CYS A 39 -1.48 7.42 3.63
C CYS A 39 -2.33 6.19 3.27
N LEU A 40 -3.49 6.08 3.91
CA LEU A 40 -4.44 4.99 3.68
C LEU A 40 -5.45 5.41 2.63
N VAL A 41 -5.60 4.61 1.57
CA VAL A 41 -6.49 4.91 0.46
C VAL A 41 -7.43 3.73 0.25
N HIS A 42 -8.67 4.03 -0.15
CA HIS A 42 -9.55 3.02 -0.72
C HIS A 42 -9.76 3.32 -2.21
N PRO A 43 -9.60 2.33 -3.12
CA PRO A 43 -9.63 2.55 -4.57
C PRO A 43 -10.89 3.27 -5.08
N THR A 44 -12.05 3.02 -4.49
CA THR A 44 -13.31 3.70 -4.89
C THR A 44 -13.36 5.19 -4.53
N SER A 45 -12.57 5.64 -3.56
CA SER A 45 -12.54 7.05 -3.16
C SER A 45 -11.48 7.87 -3.87
N GLY A 46 -10.44 7.21 -4.38
CA GLY A 46 -9.24 7.81 -4.98
C GLY A 46 -8.37 8.67 -4.04
N CYS A 47 -8.90 9.12 -2.90
CA CYS A 47 -8.25 9.99 -1.93
C CYS A 47 -7.92 9.25 -0.63
N CYS A 48 -6.97 9.77 0.15
CA CYS A 48 -6.63 9.17 1.43
C CYS A 48 -7.61 9.52 2.55
N SER A 49 -7.73 8.63 3.54
CA SER A 49 -8.59 8.79 4.72
C SER A 49 -8.33 10.08 5.47
N GLU A 50 -7.06 10.48 5.60
CA GLU A 50 -6.66 11.71 6.30
C GLU A 50 -7.21 12.96 5.60
N CYS A 51 -7.03 13.05 4.28
CA CYS A 51 -7.53 14.19 3.51
C CYS A 51 -9.05 14.24 3.49
N ILE A 52 -9.71 13.09 3.37
CA ILE A 52 -11.17 12.99 3.44
C ILE A 52 -11.68 13.43 4.82
N ASN A 53 -11.07 12.93 5.90
CA ASN A 53 -11.50 13.23 7.28
C ASN A 53 -11.42 14.73 7.61
N HIS A 54 -10.42 15.41 7.05
CA HIS A 54 -10.23 16.86 7.21
C HIS A 54 -10.93 17.69 6.12
N SER A 55 -11.65 17.06 5.18
CA SER A 55 -12.34 17.74 4.07
C SER A 55 -11.42 18.67 3.26
N ILE A 56 -10.21 18.19 2.97
CA ILE A 56 -9.18 18.91 2.23
C ILE A 56 -8.86 18.20 0.91
N LYS A 57 -8.33 18.95 -0.06
CA LYS A 57 -7.89 18.39 -1.33
C LYS A 57 -6.70 17.45 -1.12
N CYS A 58 -6.85 16.19 -1.54
CA CYS A 58 -5.75 15.24 -1.63
C CYS A 58 -5.06 15.45 -2.99
N ASN A 59 -3.74 15.63 -2.99
CA ASN A 59 -2.98 15.70 -4.24
C ASN A 59 -2.58 14.31 -4.78
N LEU A 60 -2.86 13.27 -4.00
CA LEU A 60 -2.78 11.88 -4.42
C LEU A 60 -4.20 11.45 -4.83
N VAL A 61 -4.39 11.25 -6.13
CA VAL A 61 -5.61 10.67 -6.69
C VAL A 61 -5.18 9.42 -7.43
N VAL A 62 -5.64 8.26 -6.98
CA VAL A 62 -5.28 6.98 -7.60
C VAL A 62 -6.54 6.23 -8.01
N THR A 63 -6.55 5.81 -9.26
CA THR A 63 -7.65 5.10 -9.91
C THR A 63 -7.56 3.59 -9.65
N GLN A 64 -8.66 2.87 -9.85
CA GLN A 64 -8.67 1.42 -9.74
C GLN A 64 -7.67 0.72 -10.70
N PRO A 65 -7.54 1.15 -11.98
CA PRO A 65 -6.52 0.60 -12.87
C PRO A 65 -5.11 0.73 -12.31
N GLU A 66 -4.71 1.93 -11.84
CA GLU A 66 -3.39 2.16 -11.23
C GLU A 66 -3.16 1.27 -10.01
N TRP A 67 -4.18 1.06 -9.18
CA TRP A 67 -4.11 0.08 -8.09
C TRP A 67 -3.87 -1.34 -8.58
N ASN A 68 -4.51 -1.76 -9.67
CA ASN A 68 -4.30 -3.08 -10.25
C ASN A 68 -2.87 -3.24 -10.78
N TRP A 69 -2.27 -2.18 -11.33
CA TRP A 69 -0.86 -2.18 -11.73
C TRP A 69 0.06 -2.36 -10.51
N LEU A 70 -0.17 -1.61 -9.43
CA LEU A 70 0.58 -1.77 -8.18
C LEU A 70 0.48 -3.19 -7.62
N ASP A 71 -0.71 -3.80 -7.65
CA ASP A 71 -0.92 -5.18 -7.17
C ASP A 71 -0.13 -6.20 -8.03
N ARG A 72 -0.06 -6.00 -9.35
CA ARG A 72 0.74 -6.85 -10.25
C ARG A 72 2.24 -6.69 -10.01
N ASP A 73 2.72 -5.47 -9.89
CA ASP A 73 4.14 -5.19 -9.66
C ASP A 73 4.59 -5.73 -8.30
N LYS A 74 3.76 -5.55 -7.27
CA LYS A 74 3.99 -6.15 -5.95
C LYS A 74 4.13 -7.66 -6.04
N LYS A 75 3.22 -8.33 -6.76
CA LYS A 75 3.28 -9.79 -6.94
C LYS A 75 4.57 -10.21 -7.66
N LYS A 76 4.92 -9.51 -8.74
CA LYS A 76 6.16 -9.77 -9.49
C LYS A 76 7.41 -9.64 -8.61
N LEU A 77 7.48 -8.58 -7.80
CA LEU A 77 8.59 -8.38 -6.86
C LEU A 77 8.64 -9.47 -5.79
N GLN A 78 7.50 -9.94 -5.31
CA GLN A 78 7.43 -11.06 -4.36
C GLN A 78 7.93 -12.38 -4.97
N ASP A 79 7.56 -12.65 -6.23
CA ASP A 79 8.04 -13.83 -6.95
C ASP A 79 9.56 -13.77 -7.19
N GLN A 80 10.09 -12.60 -7.56
CA GLN A 80 11.53 -12.37 -7.73
C GLN A 80 12.29 -12.54 -6.40
N LEU A 81 11.74 -12.02 -5.30
CA LEU A 81 12.34 -12.18 -3.98
C LEU A 81 12.43 -13.65 -3.57
N ARG A 82 11.37 -14.44 -3.83
CA ARG A 82 11.37 -15.88 -3.57
C ARG A 82 12.45 -16.60 -4.37
N GLN A 83 12.56 -16.32 -5.67
CA GLN A 83 13.59 -16.93 -6.53
C GLN A 83 15.00 -16.61 -6.04
N ALA A 84 15.28 -15.34 -5.72
CA ALA A 84 16.59 -14.94 -5.19
C ALA A 84 16.92 -15.63 -3.86
N GLN A 85 15.93 -15.87 -3.00
CA GLN A 85 16.11 -16.62 -1.76
C GLN A 85 16.45 -18.09 -2.02
N GLU A 86 15.75 -18.74 -2.95
CA GLU A 86 16.01 -20.12 -3.36
C GLU A 86 17.43 -20.28 -3.93
N GLU A 87 17.85 -19.36 -4.82
CA GLU A 87 19.20 -19.31 -5.38
C GLU A 87 20.26 -19.12 -4.29
N THR A 88 20.01 -18.22 -3.34
CA THR A 88 20.93 -17.97 -2.21
C THR A 88 21.12 -19.23 -1.35
N VAL A 89 20.04 -19.95 -1.07
CA VAL A 89 20.09 -21.21 -0.30
C VAL A 89 20.83 -22.30 -1.09
N ALA A 90 20.58 -22.42 -2.40
CA ALA A 90 21.26 -23.38 -3.25
C ALA A 90 22.77 -23.11 -3.31
N ALA A 91 23.16 -21.84 -3.50
CA ALA A 91 24.56 -21.41 -3.53
C ALA A 91 25.27 -21.73 -2.23
N ARG A 92 24.69 -21.37 -1.07
CA ARG A 92 25.24 -21.71 0.25
C ARG A 92 25.38 -23.22 0.46
N SER A 93 24.41 -24.00 0.00
CA SER A 93 24.47 -25.47 0.12
C SER A 93 25.57 -26.06 -0.76
N GLN A 94 25.85 -25.46 -1.93
CA GLN A 94 26.96 -25.86 -2.78
C GLN A 94 28.31 -25.48 -2.16
N GLU A 95 28.43 -24.26 -1.64
CA GLU A 95 29.62 -23.79 -0.92
C GLU A 95 30.00 -24.73 0.23
N LEU A 96 29.04 -25.09 1.09
CA LEU A 96 29.27 -26.04 2.20
C LEU A 96 29.76 -27.41 1.73
N ARG A 97 29.18 -27.94 0.63
CA ARG A 97 29.60 -29.22 0.04
C ARG A 97 31.03 -29.17 -0.47
N LEU A 98 31.41 -28.07 -1.14
CA LEU A 98 32.79 -27.88 -1.61
C LEU A 98 33.77 -27.76 -0.45
N HIS A 99 33.41 -27.02 0.60
CA HIS A 99 34.23 -26.93 1.82
C HIS A 99 34.47 -28.29 2.47
N GLN A 100 33.48 -29.18 2.50
CA GLN A 100 33.64 -30.54 3.03
C GLN A 100 34.54 -31.43 2.18
N GLN A 101 34.63 -31.18 0.87
CA GLN A 101 35.48 -31.97 -0.05
C GLN A 101 36.95 -31.52 -0.02
N LEU A 102 37.21 -30.28 0.40
CA LEU A 102 38.55 -29.70 0.47
C LEU A 102 39.20 -29.83 1.85
N ALA A 103 38.42 -30.20 2.87
CA ALA A 103 38.90 -30.48 4.24
C ALA A 103 39.25 -31.96 4.39
#